data_AF-A0A0G4EY58-F1
#
_entry.id   AF-A0A0G4EY58-F1
#
_cell.length_a   1.000
_cell.length_b   1.000
_cell.length_c   1.000
_cell.angle_alpha   90.00
_cell.angle_beta   90.00
_cell.angle_gamma   90.00
#
_symmetry.space_group_name_H-M   'P 1'
#
loop_
_entity.id
_entity.type
_entity.pdbx_description
1 polymer ?
#
loop_
_entity_poly.entity_id
_entity_poly.type
_entity_poly.pdbx_seq_one_letter_code
_entity_poly.pdbx_strand_id
1 'polypeptide(L)'
;MKVPLVKISGATSWRELGRQHGAAIAERIRATSTFYMDFFRQKWHFTESEIEEQCQGFATSIRNFNPAYTEELEGIAEGANMPAWQVYTLNCRTELLNYKKSLLEGADASSAPSECTALCNARAGLLAQNWDWDETLEDLVVLMLMDKPDGSQIMMLTEPGIIGKIGMNSAGVGVTLNLLTEKAPAPPPGTVPPPNYGVPIHIILRMVLDSHSVGDALAKLRALPQRMRDTASCIIMADRTSTCHMLEFSRETMDEIKCLPATDKCPSRPFSHSIPFHTNHYLGCGLQNQVTGSESSYARFHTLDGLLQQLSGPPLLPDIHKMLADRSNAEYPIQRPYKLDTYELMSGTISTIIMDLHRGVFHLTRGNPYENPLEAVRAPWAAKWQCGDFHACDGGWVAREPVNGPTCMPCRAVEGTVDLPLHDRCPPFSC
;
A
#
# COMPACT_ATOMS: atom_id res chain seq x y z
N MET A 1 -15.40 -10.81 -12.12
CA MET A 1 -14.37 -10.83 -13.19
C MET A 1 -12.99 -10.92 -12.54
N LYS A 2 -12.00 -11.57 -13.20
CA LYS A 2 -10.66 -11.77 -12.61
C LYS A 2 -9.74 -10.58 -12.87
N VAL A 3 -8.84 -10.28 -11.93
CA VAL A 3 -7.72 -9.36 -12.19
C VAL A 3 -6.67 -10.11 -13.02
N PRO A 4 -6.24 -9.59 -14.19
CA PRO A 4 -5.21 -10.25 -15.00
C PRO A 4 -3.87 -10.34 -14.26
N LEU A 5 -3.29 -11.54 -14.19
CA LEU A 5 -1.93 -11.76 -13.69
C LEU A 5 -0.94 -11.65 -14.85
N VAL A 6 -0.08 -10.64 -14.80
CA VAL A 6 1.04 -10.45 -15.73
C VAL A 6 2.30 -10.94 -15.03
N LYS A 7 3.21 -11.59 -15.75
CA LYS A 7 4.48 -12.10 -15.21
C LYS A 7 5.65 -11.60 -16.05
N ILE A 8 6.60 -10.94 -15.40
CA ILE A 8 7.89 -10.57 -15.98
C ILE A 8 8.98 -11.39 -15.31
N SER A 9 9.82 -12.05 -16.10
CA SER A 9 10.85 -12.97 -15.62
C SER A 9 12.07 -12.99 -16.54
N GLY A 10 13.25 -13.24 -15.99
CA GLY A 10 14.48 -13.42 -16.77
C GLY A 10 15.15 -12.11 -17.20
N ALA A 11 14.75 -10.97 -16.64
CA ALA A 11 15.44 -9.71 -16.85
C ALA A 11 16.84 -9.74 -16.18
N THR A 12 17.87 -9.37 -16.93
CA THR A 12 19.27 -9.32 -16.46
C THR A 12 19.70 -7.91 -16.04
N SER A 13 18.89 -6.89 -16.32
CA SER A 13 19.09 -5.50 -15.93
C SER A 13 17.75 -4.82 -15.62
N TRP A 14 17.79 -3.69 -14.91
CA TRP A 14 16.59 -2.92 -14.59
C TRP A 14 15.93 -2.32 -15.83
N ARG A 15 16.74 -1.91 -16.82
CA ARG A 15 16.25 -1.47 -18.13
C ARG A 15 15.48 -2.56 -18.85
N GLU A 16 16.01 -3.79 -18.87
CA GLU A 16 15.34 -4.93 -19.50
C GLU A 16 14.09 -5.35 -18.72
N LEU A 17 14.11 -5.30 -17.39
CA LEU A 17 12.90 -5.49 -16.56
C LEU A 17 11.81 -4.50 -16.98
N GLY A 18 12.18 -3.22 -17.11
CA GLY A 18 11.29 -2.18 -17.59
C GLY A 18 10.77 -2.46 -18.99
N ARG A 19 11.64 -2.80 -19.94
CA ARG A 19 11.27 -3.09 -21.33
C ARG A 19 10.30 -4.26 -21.44
N GLN A 20 10.49 -5.31 -20.64
CA GLN A 20 9.57 -6.43 -20.57
C GLN A 20 8.22 -6.04 -19.96
N HIS A 21 8.20 -5.26 -18.88
CA HIS A 21 6.98 -4.69 -18.31
C HIS A 21 6.23 -3.87 -19.37
N GLY A 22 6.91 -2.90 -19.99
CA GLY A 22 6.35 -2.03 -21.02
C GLY A 22 5.75 -2.81 -22.19
N ALA A 23 6.48 -3.81 -22.71
CA ALA A 23 6.04 -4.61 -23.84
C ALA A 23 4.86 -5.52 -23.50
N ALA A 24 4.83 -6.11 -22.30
CA ALA A 24 3.81 -7.07 -21.90
C ALA A 24 2.40 -6.46 -21.79
N ILE A 25 2.30 -5.17 -21.46
CA ILE A 25 1.03 -4.46 -21.25
C ILE A 25 0.99 -3.08 -21.93
N ALA A 26 1.68 -2.94 -23.07
CA ALA A 26 1.84 -1.66 -23.78
C ALA A 26 0.52 -0.92 -24.06
N GLU A 27 -0.51 -1.64 -24.50
CA GLU A 27 -1.84 -1.07 -24.76
C GLU A 27 -2.49 -0.52 -23.49
N ARG A 28 -2.39 -1.26 -22.37
CA ARG A 28 -2.91 -0.83 -21.09
C ARG A 28 -2.16 0.39 -20.55
N ILE A 29 -0.83 0.44 -20.72
CA ILE A 29 -0.01 1.60 -20.34
C ILE A 29 -0.42 2.84 -21.14
N ARG A 30 -0.60 2.72 -22.47
CA ARG A 30 -1.06 3.83 -23.31
C ARG A 30 -2.45 4.30 -22.89
N ALA A 31 -3.38 3.39 -22.63
CA ALA A 31 -4.72 3.73 -22.15
C ALA A 31 -4.70 4.47 -20.80
N THR A 32 -3.90 4.00 -19.85
CA THR A 32 -3.70 4.68 -18.55
C THR A 32 -3.09 6.07 -18.74
N SER A 33 -2.10 6.21 -19.62
CA SER A 33 -1.48 7.50 -19.96
C SER A 33 -2.52 8.46 -20.56
N THR A 34 -3.30 8.02 -21.55
CA THR A 34 -4.37 8.83 -22.14
C THR A 34 -5.37 9.30 -21.09
N PHE A 35 -5.83 8.40 -20.20
CA PHE A 35 -6.74 8.76 -19.11
C PHE A 35 -6.17 9.89 -18.25
N TYR A 36 -4.92 9.78 -17.79
CA TYR A 36 -4.33 10.81 -16.92
C TYR A 36 -4.05 12.12 -17.65
N MET A 37 -3.58 12.06 -18.90
CA MET A 37 -3.37 13.28 -19.70
C MET A 37 -4.69 14.03 -19.92
N ASP A 38 -5.77 13.31 -20.20
CA ASP A 38 -7.11 13.90 -20.32
C ASP A 38 -7.62 14.44 -18.99
N PHE A 39 -7.43 13.71 -17.88
CA PHE A 39 -7.78 14.17 -16.55
C PHE A 39 -7.04 15.46 -16.16
N PHE A 40 -5.71 15.50 -16.35
CA PHE A 40 -4.90 16.68 -16.07
C PHE A 40 -5.28 17.88 -16.95
N ARG A 41 -5.54 17.65 -18.24
CA ARG A 41 -5.95 18.72 -19.16
C ARG A 41 -7.33 19.28 -18.81
N GLN A 42 -8.30 18.40 -18.59
CA GLN A 42 -9.71 18.80 -18.44
C GLN A 42 -10.02 19.35 -17.04
N LYS A 43 -9.48 18.71 -15.99
CA LYS A 43 -9.84 19.04 -14.60
C LYS A 43 -8.86 20.02 -13.95
N TRP A 44 -7.65 20.10 -14.47
CA TRP A 44 -6.58 20.89 -13.87
C TRP A 44 -5.94 21.90 -14.83
N HIS A 45 -6.38 21.94 -16.10
CA HIS A 45 -5.87 22.85 -17.12
C HIS A 45 -4.34 22.81 -17.26
N PHE A 46 -3.76 21.63 -17.09
CA PHE A 46 -2.37 21.42 -17.48
C PHE A 46 -2.23 21.46 -19.00
N THR A 47 -1.16 22.11 -19.46
CA THR A 47 -0.65 21.86 -20.80
C THR A 47 0.28 20.64 -20.79
N GLU A 48 0.45 20.01 -21.94
CA GLU A 48 1.38 18.89 -22.10
C GLU A 48 2.82 19.30 -21.77
N SER A 49 3.24 20.50 -22.21
CA SER A 49 4.57 21.05 -21.92
C SER A 49 4.80 21.27 -20.43
N GLU A 50 3.77 21.72 -19.68
CA GLU A 50 3.88 21.87 -18.23
C GLU A 50 4.06 20.51 -17.54
N ILE A 51 3.30 19.49 -17.96
CA ILE A 51 3.43 18.13 -17.41
C ILE A 51 4.83 17.59 -17.68
N GLU A 52 5.31 17.72 -18.92
CA GLU A 52 6.65 17.27 -19.30
C GLU A 52 7.74 17.96 -18.48
N GLU A 53 7.68 19.29 -18.32
CA GLU A 53 8.64 20.06 -17.51
C GLU A 53 8.67 19.58 -16.04
N GLN A 54 7.51 19.44 -15.40
CA GLN A 54 7.43 18.93 -14.04
C GLN A 54 7.97 17.49 -13.93
N CYS A 55 7.65 16.64 -14.92
CA CYS A 55 8.14 15.26 -14.96
C CYS A 55 9.66 15.18 -15.11
N GLN A 56 10.31 16.11 -15.83
CA GLN A 56 11.77 16.18 -15.91
C GLN A 56 12.42 16.48 -14.55
N GLY A 57 11.78 17.35 -13.75
CA GLY A 57 12.17 17.60 -12.36
C GLY A 57 12.11 16.34 -11.49
N PHE A 58 10.98 15.63 -11.53
CA PHE A 58 10.83 14.36 -10.82
C PHE A 58 11.77 13.26 -11.35
N ALA A 59 12.00 13.17 -12.65
CA ALA A 59 12.95 12.21 -13.23
C ALA A 59 14.37 12.42 -12.68
N THR A 60 14.79 13.67 -12.50
CA THR A 60 16.06 14.01 -11.85
C THR A 60 16.09 13.59 -10.38
N SER A 61 14.99 13.84 -9.65
CA SER A 61 14.86 13.41 -8.25
C SER A 61 14.92 11.89 -8.10
N ILE A 62 14.21 11.15 -8.96
CA ILE A 62 14.20 9.68 -8.99
C ILE A 62 15.60 9.15 -9.30
N ARG A 63 16.29 9.71 -10.29
CA ARG A 63 17.65 9.29 -10.65
C ARG A 63 18.63 9.46 -9.49
N ASN A 64 18.54 10.58 -8.77
CA ASN A 64 19.39 10.83 -7.60
C ASN A 64 19.03 9.93 -6.42
N PHE A 65 17.76 9.58 -6.27
CA PHE A 65 17.29 8.68 -5.23
C PHE A 65 17.70 7.23 -5.48
N ASN A 66 17.43 6.71 -6.68
CA ASN A 66 17.83 5.37 -7.10
C ASN A 66 17.89 5.27 -8.65
N PRO A 67 19.10 5.23 -9.25
CA PRO A 67 19.27 5.12 -10.69
C PRO A 67 18.63 3.87 -11.31
N ALA A 68 18.51 2.77 -10.55
CA ALA A 68 17.86 1.56 -11.04
C ALA A 68 16.37 1.77 -11.38
N TYR A 69 15.69 2.65 -10.63
CA TYR A 69 14.29 2.99 -10.90
C TYR A 69 14.15 3.85 -12.16
N THR A 70 15.11 4.75 -12.41
CA THR A 70 15.20 5.45 -13.69
C THR A 70 15.33 4.44 -14.83
N GLU A 71 16.27 3.51 -14.75
CA GLU A 71 16.46 2.49 -15.78
C GLU A 71 15.19 1.69 -16.06
N GLU A 72 14.47 1.26 -15.03
CA GLU A 72 13.20 0.56 -15.19
C GLU A 72 12.12 1.43 -15.84
N LEU A 73 11.96 2.69 -15.43
CA LEU A 73 10.94 3.60 -15.96
C LEU A 73 11.16 3.91 -17.44
N GLU A 74 12.38 4.24 -17.84
CA GLU A 74 12.63 4.49 -19.26
C GLU A 74 12.72 3.19 -20.08
N GLY A 75 12.98 2.04 -19.45
CA GLY A 75 12.73 0.72 -20.05
C GLY A 75 11.24 0.47 -20.32
N ILE A 76 10.35 0.80 -19.38
CA ILE A 76 8.90 0.71 -19.59
C ILE A 76 8.48 1.57 -20.78
N ALA A 77 9.04 2.78 -20.90
CA ALA A 77 8.77 3.66 -22.02
C ALA A 77 9.20 3.05 -23.37
N GLU A 78 10.39 2.45 -23.44
CA GLU A 78 10.87 1.71 -24.61
C GLU A 78 9.95 0.54 -24.95
N GLY A 79 9.60 -0.29 -23.96
CA GLY A 79 8.75 -1.46 -24.16
C GLY A 79 7.33 -1.10 -24.60
N ALA A 80 6.79 0.00 -24.06
CA ALA A 80 5.46 0.51 -24.42
C ALA A 80 5.45 1.40 -25.67
N ASN A 81 6.63 1.69 -26.24
CA ASN A 81 6.84 2.60 -27.37
C ASN A 81 6.19 3.97 -27.14
N MET A 82 6.55 4.63 -26.04
CA MET A 82 6.06 5.97 -25.68
C MET A 82 7.20 6.85 -25.14
N PRO A 83 7.03 8.18 -25.12
CA PRO A 83 8.00 9.09 -24.49
C PRO A 83 8.17 8.77 -23.00
N ALA A 84 9.41 8.79 -22.51
CA ALA A 84 9.72 8.47 -21.12
C ALA A 84 8.98 9.37 -20.12
N TRP A 85 8.81 10.65 -20.43
CA TRP A 85 8.12 11.61 -19.55
C TRP A 85 6.66 11.18 -19.26
N GLN A 86 5.98 10.50 -20.18
CA GLN A 86 4.62 9.98 -19.95
C GLN A 86 4.62 8.84 -18.93
N VAL A 87 5.64 7.98 -18.92
CA VAL A 87 5.79 6.96 -17.87
C VAL A 87 6.14 7.61 -16.52
N TYR A 88 6.98 8.65 -16.53
CA TYR A 88 7.22 9.44 -15.33
C TYR A 88 5.92 10.08 -14.82
N THR A 89 5.07 10.64 -15.70
CA THR A 89 3.75 11.20 -15.35
C THR A 89 2.91 10.19 -14.56
N LEU A 90 2.87 8.92 -14.98
CA LEU A 90 2.14 7.88 -14.25
C LEU A 90 2.68 7.66 -12.83
N ASN A 91 4.00 7.73 -12.65
CA ASN A 91 4.67 7.45 -11.38
C ASN A 91 4.80 8.68 -10.47
N CYS A 92 4.58 9.90 -10.97
CA CYS A 92 4.52 11.13 -10.19
C CYS A 92 3.14 11.81 -10.24
N ARG A 93 2.08 11.08 -10.63
CA ARG A 93 0.74 11.68 -10.82
C ARG A 93 0.22 12.37 -9.57
N THR A 94 0.50 11.81 -8.40
CA THR A 94 0.05 12.36 -7.11
C THR A 94 0.75 13.69 -6.86
N GLU A 95 2.05 13.74 -7.15
CA GLU A 95 2.87 14.92 -6.99
C GLU A 95 2.48 16.02 -7.99
N LEU A 96 2.14 15.66 -9.24
CA LEU A 96 1.58 16.60 -10.23
C LEU A 96 0.26 17.21 -9.77
N LEU A 97 -0.64 16.40 -9.21
CA LEU A 97 -1.89 16.91 -8.62
C LEU A 97 -1.63 17.84 -7.44
N ASN A 98 -0.72 17.46 -6.55
CA ASN A 98 -0.35 18.29 -5.40
C ASN A 98 0.30 19.61 -5.82
N TYR A 99 1.17 19.59 -6.84
CA TYR A 99 1.77 20.78 -7.43
C TYR A 99 0.71 21.72 -7.99
N LYS A 100 -0.23 21.25 -8.82
CA LYS A 100 -1.26 22.15 -9.37
C LYS A 100 -2.19 22.70 -8.30
N LYS A 101 -2.56 21.89 -7.32
CA LYS A 101 -3.36 22.33 -6.16
C LYS A 101 -2.68 23.48 -5.42
N SER A 102 -1.35 23.47 -5.29
CA SER A 102 -0.62 24.54 -4.59
C SER A 102 -0.62 25.86 -5.35
N LEU A 103 -0.92 25.85 -6.66
CA LEU A 103 -1.02 27.05 -7.49
C LEU A 103 -2.42 27.68 -7.50
N LEU A 104 -3.46 26.96 -7.05
CA LEU A 104 -4.84 27.41 -7.11
C LEU A 104 -5.30 27.99 -5.76
N GLU A 105 -5.79 29.24 -5.78
CA GLU A 105 -6.39 29.86 -4.61
C GLU A 105 -7.64 29.08 -4.16
N GLY A 106 -7.68 28.67 -2.88
CA GLY A 106 -8.87 28.08 -2.29
C GLY A 106 -9.25 26.69 -2.81
N ALA A 107 -8.31 25.95 -3.43
CA ALA A 107 -8.54 24.56 -3.83
C ALA A 107 -9.02 23.74 -2.62
N ASP A 108 -10.30 23.38 -2.61
CA ASP A 108 -10.90 22.74 -1.46
C ASP A 108 -10.37 21.32 -1.31
N ALA A 109 -9.84 21.00 -0.12
CA ALA A 109 -9.36 19.67 0.24
C ALA A 109 -10.48 18.61 0.20
N SER A 110 -11.75 19.04 0.23
CA SER A 110 -12.94 18.18 0.10
C SER A 110 -13.07 17.49 -1.26
N SER A 111 -12.35 17.98 -2.28
CA SER A 111 -12.56 17.55 -3.66
C SER A 111 -11.79 16.30 -4.06
N ALA A 112 -10.94 15.68 -3.24
CA ALA A 112 -10.02 14.63 -3.71
C ALA A 112 -10.73 13.36 -4.26
N PRO A 113 -10.32 12.81 -5.43
CA PRO A 113 -11.07 11.74 -6.11
C PRO A 113 -10.83 10.32 -5.55
N SER A 114 -9.89 10.14 -4.62
CA SER A 114 -9.53 8.82 -4.07
C SER A 114 -10.11 8.59 -2.70
N GLU A 115 -10.92 7.55 -2.55
CA GLU A 115 -11.59 7.18 -1.31
C GLU A 115 -11.13 5.81 -0.79
N CYS A 116 -9.83 5.56 -0.69
CA CYS A 116 -9.30 4.28 -0.22
C CYS A 116 -9.63 3.97 1.26
N THR A 117 -9.74 2.69 1.60
CA THR A 117 -9.81 2.21 3.00
C THR A 117 -8.78 1.10 3.18
N ALA A 118 -7.88 1.22 4.15
CA ALA A 118 -6.85 0.23 4.44
C ALA A 118 -6.82 -0.16 5.90
N LEU A 119 -6.44 -1.42 6.19
CA LEU A 119 -6.27 -1.93 7.55
C LEU A 119 -5.24 -3.05 7.63
N CYS A 120 -4.66 -3.25 8.81
CA CYS A 120 -3.68 -4.29 9.07
C CYS A 120 -3.95 -5.04 10.37
N ASN A 121 -3.94 -6.37 10.30
CA ASN A 121 -3.71 -7.22 11.46
C ASN A 121 -2.35 -7.91 11.30
N ALA A 122 -1.30 -7.25 11.78
CA ALA A 122 0.09 -7.71 11.64
C ALA A 122 0.31 -9.08 12.29
N ARG A 123 -0.35 -9.37 13.42
CA ARG A 123 -0.24 -10.67 14.11
C ARG A 123 -0.81 -11.81 13.30
N ALA A 124 -1.86 -11.56 12.51
CA ALA A 124 -2.38 -12.54 11.57
C ALA A 124 -1.66 -12.50 10.21
N GLY A 125 -0.70 -11.59 10.02
CA GLY A 125 -0.04 -11.35 8.75
C GLY A 125 -0.99 -10.80 7.68
N LEU A 126 -2.04 -10.07 8.05
CA LEU A 126 -3.04 -9.56 7.11
C LEU A 126 -2.87 -8.06 6.88
N LEU A 127 -2.73 -7.65 5.62
CA LEU A 127 -2.70 -6.25 5.19
C LEU A 127 -3.66 -6.07 4.01
N ALA A 128 -4.60 -5.14 4.11
CA ALA A 128 -5.73 -5.09 3.20
C ALA A 128 -6.11 -3.67 2.78
N GLN A 129 -6.71 -3.55 1.59
CA GLN A 129 -7.17 -2.29 1.06
C GLN A 129 -8.34 -2.45 0.07
N ASN A 130 -9.35 -1.57 0.20
CA ASN A 130 -10.18 -1.13 -0.91
C ASN A 130 -9.52 0.04 -1.61
N TRP A 131 -9.34 -0.09 -2.92
CA TRP A 131 -8.83 0.96 -3.77
C TRP A 131 -9.96 1.55 -4.61
N ASP A 132 -10.25 2.82 -4.33
CA ASP A 132 -11.35 3.55 -4.94
C ASP A 132 -10.81 4.59 -5.91
N TRP A 133 -11.30 4.55 -7.15
CA TRP A 133 -10.91 5.44 -8.24
C TRP A 133 -11.94 5.41 -9.38
N ASP A 134 -11.65 6.07 -10.50
CA ASP A 134 -12.50 6.10 -11.68
C ASP A 134 -12.67 4.71 -12.34
N GLU A 135 -13.90 4.39 -12.73
CA GLU A 135 -14.30 3.10 -13.31
C GLU A 135 -13.53 2.75 -14.59
N THR A 136 -13.08 3.76 -15.35
CA THR A 136 -12.28 3.57 -16.58
C THR A 136 -11.00 2.80 -16.30
N LEU A 137 -10.43 2.94 -15.10
CA LEU A 137 -9.21 2.23 -14.73
C LEU A 137 -9.47 0.79 -14.27
N GLU A 138 -10.69 0.42 -13.85
CA GLU A 138 -11.01 -0.92 -13.33
C GLU A 138 -10.57 -2.02 -14.30
N ASP A 139 -10.84 -1.83 -15.59
CA ASP A 139 -10.50 -2.76 -16.66
C ASP A 139 -9.01 -2.81 -16.97
N LEU A 140 -8.26 -1.75 -16.62
CA LEU A 140 -6.83 -1.59 -16.90
C LEU A 140 -5.95 -2.18 -15.80
N VAL A 141 -6.45 -2.27 -14.55
CA VAL A 141 -5.73 -2.83 -13.40
C VAL A 141 -5.17 -4.22 -13.69
N VAL A 142 -3.93 -4.47 -13.25
CA VAL A 142 -3.28 -5.78 -13.32
C VAL A 142 -2.65 -6.17 -12.00
N LEU A 143 -2.53 -7.47 -11.77
CA LEU A 143 -1.64 -8.04 -10.75
C LEU A 143 -0.31 -8.35 -11.45
N MET A 144 0.74 -7.59 -11.10
CA MET A 144 2.04 -7.66 -11.75
C MET A 144 3.00 -8.46 -10.87
N LEU A 145 3.44 -9.63 -11.33
CA LEU A 145 4.54 -10.41 -10.74
C LEU A 145 5.84 -10.15 -11.49
N MET A 146 6.88 -9.71 -10.79
CA MET A 146 8.18 -9.36 -11.38
C MET A 146 9.31 -10.12 -10.67
N ASP A 147 10.13 -10.82 -11.46
CA ASP A 147 11.44 -11.30 -11.02
C ASP A 147 12.46 -10.22 -11.34
N LYS A 148 13.05 -9.62 -10.30
CA LYS A 148 14.00 -8.53 -10.46
C LYS A 148 15.41 -9.08 -10.75
N PRO A 149 16.28 -8.26 -11.38
CA PRO A 149 17.67 -8.65 -11.67
C PRO A 149 18.50 -9.00 -10.42
N ASP A 150 18.12 -8.47 -9.26
CA ASP A 150 18.76 -8.75 -7.96
C ASP A 150 18.34 -10.10 -7.34
N GLY A 151 17.44 -10.85 -8.01
CA GLY A 151 16.95 -12.15 -7.58
C GLY A 151 15.75 -12.10 -6.62
N SER A 152 15.35 -10.91 -6.16
CA SER A 152 14.12 -10.73 -5.37
C SER A 152 12.89 -10.57 -6.27
N GLN A 153 11.71 -10.78 -5.70
CA GLN A 153 10.45 -10.77 -6.46
C GLN A 153 9.43 -9.82 -5.82
N ILE A 154 8.61 -9.17 -6.65
CA ILE A 154 7.49 -8.31 -6.23
C ILE A 154 6.21 -8.82 -6.89
N MET A 155 5.09 -8.79 -6.17
CA MET A 155 3.75 -8.97 -6.72
C MET A 155 2.88 -7.84 -6.20
N MET A 156 2.33 -7.06 -7.12
CA MET A 156 1.58 -5.86 -6.79
C MET A 156 0.37 -5.69 -7.69
N LEU A 157 -0.74 -5.24 -7.10
CA LEU A 157 -1.92 -4.78 -7.80
C LEU A 157 -1.68 -3.33 -8.21
N THR A 158 -1.46 -3.08 -9.49
CA THR A 158 -0.98 -1.79 -9.98
C THR A 158 -1.81 -1.26 -11.13
N GLU A 159 -1.66 0.04 -11.38
CA GLU A 159 -2.03 0.60 -12.68
C GLU A 159 -0.90 0.33 -13.67
N PRO A 160 -1.22 0.02 -14.94
CA PRO A 160 -0.23 -0.20 -15.98
C PRO A 160 0.78 0.96 -16.06
N GLY A 161 2.08 0.63 -15.98
CA GLY A 161 3.18 1.60 -16.11
C GLY A 161 3.70 2.16 -14.78
N ILE A 162 3.02 1.87 -13.66
CA ILE A 162 3.49 2.25 -12.31
C ILE A 162 4.36 1.14 -11.71
N ILE A 163 5.52 1.51 -11.18
CA ILE A 163 6.54 0.55 -10.69
C ILE A 163 6.42 0.17 -9.21
N GLY A 164 5.60 0.89 -8.44
CA GLY A 164 5.35 0.61 -7.02
C GLY A 164 3.95 1.03 -6.61
N LYS A 165 3.17 0.08 -6.07
CA LYS A 165 1.76 0.30 -5.68
C LYS A 165 1.40 -0.60 -4.49
N ILE A 166 0.21 -1.20 -4.47
CA ILE A 166 -0.28 -2.07 -3.39
C ILE A 166 0.24 -3.48 -3.64
N GLY A 167 1.03 -4.04 -2.74
CA GLY A 167 1.63 -5.33 -3.00
C GLY A 167 2.50 -5.87 -1.88
N MET A 168 3.14 -7.00 -2.15
CA MET A 168 4.10 -7.64 -1.27
C MET A 168 5.27 -8.24 -2.06
N ASN A 169 6.43 -8.31 -1.42
CA ASN A 169 7.65 -8.87 -2.00
C ASN A 169 8.02 -10.27 -1.44
N SER A 170 9.07 -10.87 -2.02
CA SER A 170 9.57 -12.19 -1.62
C SER A 170 10.19 -12.25 -0.22
N ALA A 171 10.50 -11.11 0.41
CA ALA A 171 10.92 -11.03 1.81
C ALA A 171 9.71 -11.01 2.78
N GLY A 172 8.49 -10.88 2.25
CA GLY A 172 7.26 -10.83 3.04
C GLY A 172 6.92 -9.43 3.55
N VAL A 173 7.47 -8.37 2.95
CA VAL A 173 7.09 -6.97 3.20
C VAL A 173 5.93 -6.59 2.29
N GLY A 174 4.83 -6.10 2.85
CA GLY A 174 3.67 -5.59 2.15
C GLY A 174 3.40 -4.11 2.41
N VAL A 175 2.74 -3.45 1.47
CA VAL A 175 2.39 -2.01 1.59
C VAL A 175 1.03 -1.68 0.95
N THR A 176 0.32 -0.72 1.54
CA THR A 176 -0.90 -0.10 1.00
C THR A 176 -0.71 1.41 0.82
N LEU A 177 -1.62 2.06 0.06
CA LEU A 177 -1.56 3.50 -0.22
C LEU A 177 -2.93 4.17 -0.07
N ASN A 178 -3.00 5.21 0.76
CA ASN A 178 -4.14 6.11 0.81
C ASN A 178 -3.64 7.52 0.48
N LEU A 179 -4.13 8.13 -0.59
CA LEU A 179 -3.77 9.53 -0.87
C LEU A 179 -4.44 10.44 0.17
N LEU A 180 -3.71 11.46 0.59
CA LEU A 180 -4.19 12.49 1.49
C LEU A 180 -4.20 13.83 0.77
N THR A 181 -5.05 14.72 1.23
CA THR A 181 -5.07 16.11 0.74
C THR A 181 -4.97 17.03 1.94
N GLU A 182 -4.22 18.10 1.78
CA GLU A 182 -4.15 19.19 2.74
C GLU A 182 -4.57 20.49 2.05
N LYS A 183 -5.09 21.43 2.84
CA LYS A 183 -5.31 22.80 2.39
C LYS A 183 -3.97 23.51 2.41
N ALA A 184 -3.32 23.61 1.26
CA ALA A 184 -2.16 24.49 1.13
C ALA A 184 -2.64 25.95 1.20
N PRO A 185 -2.02 26.82 2.02
CA PRO A 185 -2.28 28.24 1.93
C PRO A 185 -1.88 28.71 0.53
N ALA A 186 -2.75 29.49 -0.11
CA ALA A 186 -2.44 30.03 -1.43
C ALA A 186 -1.16 30.87 -1.37
N PRO A 187 -0.28 30.77 -2.39
CA PRO A 187 0.87 31.64 -2.47
C PRO A 187 0.41 33.11 -2.59
N PRO A 188 1.20 34.09 -2.11
CA PRO A 188 0.89 35.50 -2.32
C PRO A 188 0.57 35.80 -3.80
N PRO A 189 -0.41 36.68 -4.10
CA PRO A 189 -0.77 37.00 -5.47
C PRO A 189 0.44 37.41 -6.32
N GLY A 190 0.58 36.81 -7.50
CA GLY A 190 1.71 37.05 -8.39
C GLY A 190 3.00 36.30 -8.04
N THR A 191 2.97 35.38 -7.07
CA THR A 191 4.10 34.49 -6.77
C THR A 191 3.78 33.05 -7.15
N VAL A 192 4.76 32.38 -7.74
CA VAL A 192 4.74 30.93 -7.99
C VAL A 192 5.82 30.33 -7.11
N PRO A 193 5.47 29.53 -6.08
CA PRO A 193 6.48 28.88 -5.27
C PRO A 193 7.30 27.95 -6.16
N PRO A 194 8.63 27.87 -5.95
CA PRO A 194 9.44 26.94 -6.73
C PRO A 194 8.93 25.51 -6.51
N PRO A 195 8.85 24.68 -7.57
CA PRO A 195 8.47 23.29 -7.41
C PRO A 195 9.50 22.58 -6.53
N ASN A 196 9.02 21.81 -5.56
CA ASN A 196 9.88 20.89 -4.81
C ASN A 196 9.72 19.48 -5.38
N TYR A 197 10.79 18.99 -5.99
CA TYR A 197 10.83 17.66 -6.56
C TYR A 197 11.30 16.64 -5.51
N GLY A 198 10.42 16.32 -4.56
CA GLY A 198 10.60 15.20 -3.64
C GLY A 198 10.62 13.84 -4.35
N VAL A 199 10.82 12.76 -3.60
CA VAL A 199 10.66 11.40 -4.14
C VAL A 199 9.17 11.10 -4.27
N PRO A 200 8.66 10.80 -5.48
CA PRO A 200 7.23 10.53 -5.66
C PRO A 200 6.73 9.35 -4.82
N ILE A 201 5.48 9.38 -4.38
CA ILE A 201 4.93 8.34 -3.49
C ILE A 201 5.00 6.93 -4.09
N HIS A 202 4.78 6.77 -5.40
CA HIS A 202 4.88 5.45 -6.04
C HIS A 202 6.32 4.92 -6.08
N ILE A 203 7.30 5.82 -6.04
CA ILE A 203 8.73 5.48 -5.93
C ILE A 203 9.09 5.12 -4.49
N ILE A 204 8.49 5.80 -3.50
CA ILE A 204 8.56 5.39 -2.09
C ILE A 204 7.96 3.98 -1.92
N LEU A 205 6.78 3.71 -2.49
CA LEU A 205 6.16 2.38 -2.44
C LEU A 205 7.05 1.31 -3.09
N ARG A 206 7.72 1.63 -4.22
CA ARG A 206 8.70 0.73 -4.81
C ARG A 206 9.87 0.47 -3.87
N MET A 207 10.41 1.49 -3.23
CA MET A 207 11.47 1.32 -2.23
C MET A 207 11.03 0.42 -1.07
N VAL A 208 9.78 0.55 -0.58
CA VAL A 208 9.22 -0.37 0.42
C VAL A 208 9.14 -1.80 -0.11
N LEU A 209 8.63 -1.99 -1.33
CA LEU A 209 8.56 -3.30 -1.99
C LEU A 209 9.94 -3.88 -2.34
N ASP A 210 11.00 -3.08 -2.36
CA ASP A 210 12.39 -3.52 -2.49
C ASP A 210 13.10 -3.76 -1.15
N SER A 211 12.43 -3.52 -0.03
CA SER A 211 13.03 -3.62 1.30
C SER A 211 12.91 -5.02 1.91
N HIS A 212 13.86 -5.40 2.77
CA HIS A 212 13.92 -6.75 3.34
C HIS A 212 13.07 -6.93 4.59
N SER A 213 12.67 -5.84 5.23
CA SER A 213 11.76 -5.80 6.38
C SER A 213 11.08 -4.43 6.46
N VAL A 214 10.03 -4.29 7.26
CA VAL A 214 9.45 -2.97 7.54
C VAL A 214 10.47 -2.07 8.26
N GLY A 215 11.32 -2.63 9.11
CA GLY A 215 12.39 -1.88 9.78
C GLY A 215 13.41 -1.28 8.81
N ASP A 216 13.80 -2.05 7.78
CA ASP A 216 14.67 -1.58 6.68
C ASP A 216 14.01 -0.45 5.88
N ALA A 217 12.73 -0.62 5.50
CA ALA A 217 11.97 0.42 4.80
C ALA A 217 11.87 1.72 5.63
N LEU A 218 11.58 1.60 6.92
CA LEU A 218 11.49 2.74 7.85
C LEU A 218 12.84 3.43 8.03
N ALA A 219 13.94 2.67 8.09
CA ALA A 219 15.29 3.24 8.18
C ALA A 219 15.64 4.06 6.92
N LYS A 220 15.34 3.53 5.73
CA LYS A 220 15.53 4.24 4.46
C LYS A 220 14.72 5.54 4.40
N LEU A 221 13.43 5.49 4.81
CA LEU A 221 12.57 6.67 4.88
C LEU A 221 13.08 7.73 5.86
N ARG A 222 13.55 7.32 7.04
CA ARG A 222 14.11 8.25 8.04
C ARG A 222 15.44 8.86 7.60
N ALA A 223 16.21 8.15 6.78
CA ALA A 223 17.46 8.64 6.22
C ALA A 223 17.25 9.67 5.08
N LEU A 224 16.04 9.75 4.50
CA LEU A 224 15.75 10.75 3.48
C LEU A 224 15.78 12.17 4.05
N PRO A 225 16.45 13.12 3.36
CA PRO A 225 16.31 14.54 3.69
C PRO A 225 14.83 14.95 3.73
N GLN A 226 14.45 15.84 4.66
CA GLN A 226 13.05 16.25 4.85
C GLN A 226 12.39 16.71 3.53
N ARG A 227 13.07 17.59 2.78
CA ARG A 227 12.62 18.05 1.46
C ARG A 227 12.33 16.94 0.43
N MET A 228 12.96 15.77 0.58
CA MET A 228 12.78 14.65 -0.34
C MET A 228 11.54 13.80 -0.02
N ARG A 229 10.86 14.06 1.11
CA ARG A 229 9.64 13.37 1.52
C ARG A 229 8.36 14.11 1.11
N ASP A 230 8.49 15.09 0.22
CA ASP A 230 7.41 15.98 -0.19
C ASP A 230 6.31 15.27 -0.99
N THR A 231 5.33 14.74 -0.26
CA THR A 231 4.11 14.13 -0.79
C THR A 231 2.98 14.26 0.22
N ALA A 232 1.76 13.86 -0.16
CA ALA A 232 0.58 13.89 0.70
C ALA A 232 -0.13 12.54 0.62
N SER A 233 0.19 11.64 1.56
CA SER A 233 -0.25 10.24 1.51
C SER A 233 -0.09 9.56 2.87
N CYS A 234 -0.82 8.48 3.08
CA CYS A 234 -0.63 7.52 4.14
C CYS A 234 -0.25 6.17 3.55
N ILE A 235 0.75 5.50 4.13
CA ILE A 235 1.10 4.12 3.81
C ILE A 235 1.01 3.27 5.08
N ILE A 236 0.47 2.05 4.94
CA ILE A 236 0.59 1.02 5.97
C ILE A 236 1.55 -0.02 5.44
N MET A 237 2.66 -0.23 6.16
CA MET A 237 3.65 -1.25 5.87
C MET A 237 3.56 -2.33 6.93
N ALA A 238 3.53 -3.59 6.51
CA ALA A 238 3.60 -4.72 7.41
C ALA A 238 4.51 -5.81 6.85
N ASP A 239 5.06 -6.66 7.72
CA ASP A 239 5.79 -7.83 7.27
C ASP A 239 5.42 -9.12 8.00
N ARG A 240 5.96 -10.22 7.49
CA ARG A 240 5.76 -11.56 8.03
C ARG A 240 6.30 -11.81 9.44
N THR A 241 7.00 -10.84 10.04
CA THR A 241 7.44 -10.87 11.45
C THR A 241 6.42 -10.23 12.38
N SER A 242 5.22 -9.92 11.86
CA SER A 242 4.16 -9.19 12.55
C SER A 242 4.52 -7.76 12.93
N THR A 243 5.49 -7.16 12.25
CA THR A 243 5.80 -5.73 12.36
C THR A 243 4.83 -4.93 11.50
N CYS A 244 4.33 -3.81 12.00
CA CYS A 244 3.48 -2.88 11.25
C CYS A 244 3.77 -1.43 11.62
N HIS A 245 3.90 -0.57 10.61
CA HIS A 245 4.02 0.87 10.76
C HIS A 245 3.06 1.57 9.79
N MET A 246 2.31 2.53 10.31
CA MET A 246 1.46 3.42 9.53
C MET A 246 2.09 4.80 9.51
N LEU A 247 2.42 5.32 8.32
CA LEU A 247 3.12 6.58 8.15
C LEU A 247 2.26 7.54 7.35
N GLU A 248 2.12 8.76 7.86
CA GLU A 248 1.53 9.89 7.14
C GLU A 248 2.63 10.82 6.64
N PHE A 249 2.45 11.32 5.42
CA PHE A 249 3.28 12.32 4.79
C PHE A 249 2.43 13.56 4.54
N SER A 250 2.88 14.71 5.03
CA SER A 250 2.32 16.03 4.76
C SER A 250 3.46 16.95 4.37
N ARG A 251 3.63 17.11 3.06
CA ARG A 251 4.77 17.82 2.48
C ARG A 251 6.07 17.20 3.02
N GLU A 252 7.00 18.00 3.51
CA GLU A 252 8.28 17.52 4.06
C GLU A 252 8.15 16.81 5.42
N THR A 253 6.96 16.84 6.04
CA THR A 253 6.69 16.20 7.33
C THR A 253 6.29 14.74 7.13
N MET A 254 6.87 13.88 7.95
CA MET A 254 6.49 12.46 8.04
C MET A 254 6.23 12.13 9.50
N ASP A 255 5.06 11.59 9.80
CA ASP A 255 4.66 11.17 11.14
C ASP A 255 4.33 9.68 11.17
N GLU A 256 4.58 9.05 12.32
CA GLU A 256 4.29 7.64 12.54
C GLU A 256 3.04 7.51 13.43
N ILE A 257 1.95 7.06 12.83
CA ILE A 257 0.68 6.95 13.53
C ILE A 257 0.66 5.69 14.38
N LYS A 258 0.65 5.89 15.70
CA LYS A 258 0.54 4.82 16.68
C LYS A 258 -0.91 4.57 17.04
N CYS A 259 -1.48 3.51 16.47
CA CYS A 259 -2.80 3.00 16.82
C CYS A 259 -2.77 2.35 18.21
N LEU A 260 -2.83 3.18 19.24
CA LEU A 260 -2.99 2.75 20.63
C LEU A 260 -4.36 3.25 21.13
N PRO A 261 -5.07 2.45 21.95
CA PRO A 261 -6.32 2.90 22.54
C PRO A 261 -6.15 4.22 23.27
N ALA A 262 -7.19 5.05 23.26
CA ALA A 262 -7.26 6.19 24.15
C ALA A 262 -7.09 5.72 25.62
N THR A 263 -6.23 6.40 26.36
CA THR A 263 -6.06 6.19 27.80
C THR A 263 -6.23 7.54 28.49
N ASP A 264 -6.53 7.54 29.79
CA ASP A 264 -6.65 8.78 30.59
C ASP A 264 -5.42 9.71 30.46
N LYS A 265 -4.25 9.14 30.11
CA LYS A 265 -2.97 9.85 29.93
C LYS A 265 -2.74 10.40 28.52
N CYS A 266 -3.54 10.00 27.54
CA CYS A 266 -3.42 10.44 26.15
C CYS A 266 -4.81 10.42 25.47
N PRO A 267 -5.71 11.35 25.85
CA PRO A 267 -7.09 11.38 25.36
C PRO A 267 -7.21 11.80 23.88
N SER A 268 -6.14 12.33 23.28
CA SER A 268 -6.11 12.80 21.89
C SER A 268 -5.87 11.70 20.85
N ARG A 269 -6.01 10.42 21.19
CA ARG A 269 -5.82 9.31 20.24
C ARG A 269 -7.17 8.97 19.59
N PRO A 270 -7.22 8.84 18.25
CA PRO A 270 -8.47 8.59 17.55
C PRO A 270 -8.93 7.12 17.57
N PHE A 271 -8.15 6.21 18.17
CA PHE A 271 -8.41 4.77 18.07
C PHE A 271 -9.01 4.19 19.34
N SER A 272 -10.06 3.39 19.16
CA SER A 272 -10.66 2.56 20.22
C SER A 272 -9.87 1.26 20.48
N HIS A 273 -8.97 0.88 19.57
CA HIS A 273 -8.26 -0.41 19.57
C HIS A 273 -6.85 -0.29 18.97
N SER A 274 -6.08 -1.39 18.99
CA SER A 274 -4.69 -1.45 18.48
C SER A 274 -4.52 -1.89 17.02
N ILE A 275 -5.60 -2.04 16.26
CA ILE A 275 -5.55 -2.39 14.82
C ILE A 275 -5.28 -1.12 14.00
N PRO A 276 -4.18 -1.05 13.21
CA PRO A 276 -3.95 0.05 12.30
C PRO A 276 -4.93 0.04 11.13
N PHE A 277 -5.57 1.17 10.88
CA PHE A 277 -6.41 1.40 9.70
C PHE A 277 -6.43 2.87 9.33
N HIS A 278 -6.78 3.14 8.08
CA HIS A 278 -6.75 4.49 7.53
C HIS A 278 -7.76 4.68 6.39
N THR A 279 -8.31 5.88 6.29
CA THR A 279 -9.09 6.36 5.13
C THR A 279 -8.33 7.46 4.40
N ASN A 280 -8.85 8.67 4.20
CA ASN A 280 -8.23 9.73 3.38
C ASN A 280 -8.18 11.09 4.09
N HIS A 281 -8.00 11.10 5.41
CA HIS A 281 -7.79 12.33 6.20
C HIS A 281 -6.61 12.13 7.16
N TYR A 282 -5.97 13.22 7.59
CA TYR A 282 -4.83 13.12 8.49
C TYR A 282 -5.27 12.78 9.92
N LEU A 283 -4.53 11.86 10.54
CA LEU A 283 -4.62 11.47 11.94
C LEU A 283 -3.39 11.95 12.74
N GLY A 284 -2.37 12.49 12.08
CA GLY A 284 -1.15 13.03 12.66
C GLY A 284 -0.59 14.22 11.87
N CYS A 285 0.73 14.36 11.83
CA CYS A 285 1.45 15.47 11.16
C CYS A 285 1.08 16.89 11.66
N GLY A 286 0.48 17.02 12.84
CA GLY A 286 -0.05 18.30 13.34
C GLY A 286 -1.36 18.74 12.67
N LEU A 287 -1.93 17.91 11.80
CA LEU A 287 -3.16 18.15 11.06
C LEU A 287 -4.37 17.38 11.62
N GLN A 288 -4.18 16.59 12.67
CA GLN A 288 -5.20 15.70 13.24
C GLN A 288 -6.47 16.41 13.75
N ASN A 289 -6.38 17.72 14.04
CA ASN A 289 -7.50 18.54 14.49
C ASN A 289 -8.09 19.42 13.37
N GLN A 290 -7.65 19.22 12.13
CA GLN A 290 -8.10 19.97 10.96
C GLN A 290 -9.00 19.11 10.08
N VAL A 291 -9.93 19.75 9.37
CA VAL A 291 -10.73 19.07 8.34
C VAL A 291 -9.91 18.98 7.06
N THR A 292 -9.36 17.80 6.80
CA THR A 292 -8.45 17.56 5.67
C THR A 292 -9.00 16.55 4.66
N GLY A 293 -10.00 15.75 5.03
CA GLY A 293 -10.65 14.79 4.13
C GLY A 293 -12.12 15.14 3.82
N SER A 294 -12.71 14.36 2.92
CA SER A 294 -14.15 14.41 2.61
C SER A 294 -15.01 13.87 3.76
N GLU A 295 -16.30 14.20 3.77
CA GLU A 295 -17.28 13.60 4.70
C GLU A 295 -17.27 12.07 4.62
N SER A 296 -17.11 11.52 3.41
CA SER A 296 -16.95 10.08 3.18
C SER A 296 -15.74 9.48 3.90
N SER A 297 -14.59 10.17 3.88
CA SER A 297 -13.37 9.73 4.57
C SER A 297 -13.60 9.53 6.07
N TYR A 298 -14.27 10.49 6.73
CA TYR A 298 -14.59 10.41 8.15
C TYR A 298 -15.68 9.36 8.42
N ALA A 299 -16.72 9.30 7.59
CA ALA A 299 -17.81 8.33 7.73
C ALA A 299 -17.32 6.88 7.63
N ARG A 300 -16.46 6.57 6.64
CA ARG A 300 -15.84 5.24 6.49
C ARG A 300 -14.92 4.92 7.66
N PHE A 301 -14.18 5.89 8.17
CA PHE A 301 -13.32 5.71 9.34
C PHE A 301 -14.15 5.32 10.57
N HIS A 302 -15.22 6.06 10.87
CA HIS A 302 -16.11 5.74 12.00
C HIS A 302 -16.85 4.41 11.83
N THR A 303 -17.25 4.08 10.60
CA THR A 303 -17.86 2.78 10.30
C THR A 303 -16.89 1.65 10.57
N LEU A 304 -15.65 1.76 10.09
CA LEU A 304 -14.63 0.73 10.29
C LEU A 304 -14.22 0.58 11.77
N ASP A 305 -14.05 1.69 12.50
CA ASP A 305 -13.79 1.69 13.95
C ASP A 305 -14.93 0.98 14.70
N GLY A 306 -16.19 1.31 14.37
CA GLY A 306 -17.37 0.66 14.96
C GLY A 306 -17.45 -0.84 14.68
N LEU A 307 -17.12 -1.28 13.46
CA LEU A 307 -17.06 -2.70 13.11
C LEU A 307 -15.95 -3.44 13.88
N LEU A 308 -14.80 -2.79 14.08
CA LEU A 308 -13.69 -3.37 14.84
C LEU A 308 -14.02 -3.51 16.33
N GLN A 309 -14.76 -2.56 16.90
CA GLN A 309 -15.23 -2.63 18.30
C GLN A 309 -16.24 -3.75 18.55
N GLN A 310 -16.93 -4.25 17.52
CA GLN A 310 -17.88 -5.36 17.64
C GLN A 310 -17.19 -6.74 17.71
N LEU A 311 -15.90 -6.82 17.39
CA LEU A 311 -15.15 -8.07 17.43
C LEU A 311 -14.66 -8.37 18.85
N SER A 312 -14.65 -9.64 19.23
CA SER A 312 -14.04 -10.12 20.48
C SER A 312 -12.50 -10.17 20.42
N GLY A 313 -11.90 -9.87 19.27
CA GLY A 313 -10.46 -9.90 19.03
C GLY A 313 -10.07 -9.25 17.70
N PRO A 314 -8.77 -9.26 17.35
CA PRO A 314 -8.28 -8.74 16.07
C PRO A 314 -8.99 -9.38 14.87
N PRO A 315 -9.27 -8.63 13.79
CA PRO A 315 -9.99 -9.14 12.63
C PRO A 315 -9.18 -10.20 11.89
N LEU A 316 -9.81 -11.32 11.55
CA LEU A 316 -9.26 -12.35 10.67
C LEU A 316 -9.72 -12.10 9.22
N LEU A 317 -9.26 -12.93 8.28
CA LEU A 317 -9.56 -12.76 6.86
C LEU A 317 -11.07 -12.61 6.56
N PRO A 318 -11.99 -13.43 7.11
CA PRO A 318 -13.42 -13.24 6.89
C PRO A 318 -13.96 -11.92 7.43
N ASP A 319 -13.44 -11.45 8.57
CA ASP A 319 -13.83 -10.18 9.17
C ASP A 319 -13.38 -9.01 8.30
N ILE A 320 -12.12 -9.04 7.85
CA ILE A 320 -11.55 -8.02 6.96
C ILE A 320 -12.31 -7.97 5.63
N HIS A 321 -12.64 -9.13 5.04
CA HIS A 321 -13.46 -9.18 3.82
C HIS A 321 -14.83 -8.54 4.06
N LYS A 322 -15.52 -8.91 5.15
CA LYS A 322 -16.82 -8.31 5.50
C LYS A 322 -16.72 -6.79 5.70
N MET A 323 -15.68 -6.31 6.38
CA MET A 323 -15.44 -4.88 6.59
C MET A 323 -15.21 -4.13 5.27
N LEU A 324 -14.39 -4.68 4.37
CA LEU A 324 -14.13 -4.08 3.06
C LEU A 324 -15.33 -4.20 2.10
N ALA A 325 -16.24 -5.14 2.35
CA ALA A 325 -17.51 -5.24 1.64
C ALA A 325 -18.64 -4.40 2.28
N ASP A 326 -18.37 -3.67 3.38
CA ASP A 326 -19.43 -3.00 4.13
C ASP A 326 -20.13 -1.90 3.32
N ARG A 327 -21.47 -1.95 3.33
CA ARG A 327 -22.39 -0.98 2.73
C ARG A 327 -23.39 -0.43 3.76
N SER A 328 -23.06 -0.50 5.05
CA SER A 328 -24.01 -0.17 6.12
C SER A 328 -24.33 1.33 6.19
N ASN A 329 -23.35 2.18 5.85
CA ASN A 329 -23.58 3.60 5.61
C ASN A 329 -24.15 3.81 4.19
N ALA A 330 -25.39 4.26 4.09
CA ALA A 330 -26.09 4.41 2.81
C ALA A 330 -25.48 5.50 1.90
N GLU A 331 -24.88 6.52 2.49
CA GLU A 331 -24.33 7.66 1.76
C GLU A 331 -22.85 7.41 1.41
N TYR A 332 -22.07 7.01 2.42
CA TYR A 332 -20.62 6.85 2.37
C TYR A 332 -20.15 5.45 2.82
N PRO A 333 -20.50 4.38 2.07
CA PRO A 333 -20.10 3.02 2.40
C PRO A 333 -18.59 2.80 2.24
N ILE A 334 -18.02 1.82 2.96
CA ILE A 334 -16.61 1.41 2.80
C ILE A 334 -16.37 0.78 1.43
N GLN A 335 -17.28 -0.11 1.02
CA GLN A 335 -17.36 -0.56 -0.35
C GLN A 335 -18.13 0.49 -1.15
N ARG A 336 -17.43 1.23 -1.99
CA ARG A 336 -18.05 2.32 -2.75
C ARG A 336 -18.66 1.81 -4.06
N PRO A 337 -20.00 1.87 -4.24
CA PRO A 337 -20.58 1.69 -5.57
C PRO A 337 -20.24 2.90 -6.45
N TYR A 338 -20.19 2.69 -7.76
CA TYR A 338 -19.90 3.76 -8.70
C TYR A 338 -20.90 4.91 -8.60
N LYS A 339 -20.38 6.11 -8.36
CA LYS A 339 -21.12 7.36 -8.31
C LYS A 339 -20.25 8.46 -8.92
N LEU A 340 -20.89 9.42 -9.60
CA LEU A 340 -20.20 10.63 -10.02
C LEU A 340 -19.62 11.35 -8.81
N ASP A 341 -18.34 11.66 -8.85
CA ASP A 341 -17.65 12.45 -7.84
C ASP A 341 -17.61 13.94 -8.20
N THR A 342 -16.92 14.72 -7.37
CA THR A 342 -16.79 16.18 -7.53
C THR A 342 -16.00 16.60 -8.76
N TYR A 343 -15.28 15.69 -9.41
CA TYR A 343 -14.64 15.92 -10.70
C TYR A 343 -15.45 15.37 -11.87
N GLU A 344 -16.71 14.99 -11.67
CA GLU A 344 -17.56 14.35 -12.68
C GLU A 344 -16.96 13.04 -13.21
N LEU A 345 -16.11 12.39 -12.41
CA LEU A 345 -15.59 11.05 -12.68
C LEU A 345 -16.53 10.02 -12.08
N MET A 346 -16.73 8.91 -12.77
CA MET A 346 -17.55 7.81 -12.24
C MET A 346 -16.67 6.96 -11.33
N SER A 347 -16.65 7.30 -10.04
CA SER A 347 -15.67 6.77 -9.09
C SER A 347 -16.31 5.78 -8.10
N GLY A 348 -15.57 4.72 -7.76
CA GLY A 348 -16.01 3.65 -6.87
C GLY A 348 -14.88 2.67 -6.56
N THR A 349 -15.17 1.60 -5.81
CA THR A 349 -14.17 0.56 -5.52
C THR A 349 -13.85 -0.23 -6.77
N ILE A 350 -12.69 0.04 -7.37
CA ILE A 350 -12.22 -0.61 -8.60
C ILE A 350 -11.46 -1.90 -8.31
N SER A 351 -11.00 -2.11 -7.07
CA SER A 351 -10.46 -3.40 -6.63
C SER A 351 -10.31 -3.49 -5.12
N THR A 352 -10.42 -4.70 -4.60
CA THR A 352 -10.12 -5.04 -3.20
C THR A 352 -9.00 -6.07 -3.16
N ILE A 353 -8.08 -5.90 -2.21
CA ILE A 353 -6.96 -6.82 -1.98
C ILE A 353 -6.75 -7.04 -0.48
N ILE A 354 -6.56 -8.31 -0.09
CA ILE A 354 -6.13 -8.75 1.24
C ILE A 354 -4.88 -9.61 1.03
N MET A 355 -3.75 -9.15 1.55
CA MET A 355 -2.46 -9.84 1.49
C MET A 355 -2.26 -10.63 2.79
N ASP A 356 -2.12 -11.94 2.65
CA ASP A 356 -1.64 -12.85 3.71
C ASP A 356 -0.12 -12.96 3.60
N LEU A 357 0.56 -12.13 4.39
CA LEU A 357 2.01 -11.96 4.45
C LEU A 357 2.71 -13.19 5.05
N HIS A 358 2.01 -13.99 5.85
CA HIS A 358 2.57 -15.23 6.40
C HIS A 358 2.60 -16.36 5.35
N ARG A 359 1.56 -16.42 4.50
CA ARG A 359 1.39 -17.49 3.51
C ARG A 359 1.78 -17.09 2.10
N GLY A 360 2.04 -15.82 1.85
CA GLY A 360 2.35 -15.29 0.53
C GLY A 360 1.18 -15.42 -0.43
N VAL A 361 -0.03 -15.11 0.04
CA VAL A 361 -1.28 -15.23 -0.73
C VAL A 361 -1.94 -13.86 -0.86
N PHE A 362 -2.42 -13.55 -2.06
CA PHE A 362 -3.21 -12.38 -2.35
C PHE A 362 -4.65 -12.82 -2.56
N HIS A 363 -5.57 -12.33 -1.73
CA HIS A 363 -7.01 -12.51 -1.91
C HIS A 363 -7.55 -11.22 -2.53
N LEU A 364 -7.94 -11.26 -3.80
CA LEU A 364 -8.31 -10.03 -4.52
C LEU A 364 -9.51 -10.23 -5.42
N THR A 365 -10.23 -9.15 -5.68
CA THR A 365 -11.24 -9.09 -6.73
C THR A 365 -11.08 -7.84 -7.56
N ARG A 366 -11.46 -7.94 -8.84
CA ARG A 366 -11.72 -6.76 -9.66
C ARG A 366 -13.06 -6.15 -9.24
N GLY A 367 -13.09 -4.83 -9.10
CA GLY A 367 -14.25 -4.07 -8.68
C GLY A 367 -14.69 -4.41 -7.25
N ASN A 368 -16.00 -4.57 -7.11
CA ASN A 368 -16.71 -4.63 -5.85
C ASN A 368 -16.61 -6.00 -5.10
N PRO A 369 -16.08 -6.05 -3.86
CA PRO A 369 -15.98 -7.26 -3.01
C PRO A 369 -17.28 -7.72 -2.35
N TYR A 370 -18.36 -6.93 -2.43
CA TYR A 370 -19.70 -7.31 -1.96
C TYR A 370 -20.39 -8.28 -2.92
N GLU A 371 -20.21 -8.08 -4.23
CA GLU A 371 -20.84 -8.89 -5.28
C GLU A 371 -19.89 -9.94 -5.85
N ASN A 372 -18.58 -9.69 -5.82
CA ASN A 372 -17.58 -10.57 -6.39
C ASN A 372 -16.80 -11.29 -5.29
N PRO A 373 -16.64 -12.63 -5.36
CA PRO A 373 -15.81 -13.35 -4.42
C PRO A 373 -14.32 -12.98 -4.59
N LEU A 374 -13.57 -13.00 -3.49
CA LEU A 374 -12.13 -12.85 -3.53
C LEU A 374 -11.48 -14.08 -4.16
N GLU A 375 -10.62 -13.88 -5.15
CA GLU A 375 -9.79 -14.91 -5.73
C GLU A 375 -8.44 -14.98 -5.02
N ALA A 376 -7.99 -16.19 -4.70
CA ALA A 376 -6.68 -16.40 -4.08
C ALA A 376 -5.60 -16.64 -5.15
N VAL A 377 -4.58 -15.78 -5.18
CA VAL A 377 -3.38 -15.92 -6.00
C VAL A 377 -2.19 -16.13 -5.06
N ARG A 378 -1.54 -17.30 -5.16
CA ARG A 378 -0.35 -17.61 -4.37
C ARG A 378 0.90 -17.12 -5.08
N ALA A 379 1.75 -16.39 -4.37
CA ALA A 379 3.02 -15.95 -4.90
C ALA A 379 4.00 -17.13 -5.04
N PRO A 380 4.78 -17.24 -6.13
CA PRO A 380 5.68 -18.38 -6.34
C PRO A 380 6.76 -18.54 -5.25
N TRP A 381 7.26 -17.44 -4.69
CA TRP A 381 8.24 -17.48 -3.60
C TRP A 381 7.68 -18.09 -2.32
N ALA A 382 6.36 -18.09 -2.12
CA ALA A 382 5.75 -18.66 -0.91
C ALA A 382 6.04 -20.16 -0.77
N ALA A 383 6.31 -20.87 -1.86
CA ALA A 383 6.73 -22.27 -1.82
C ALA A 383 8.11 -22.46 -1.17
N LYS A 384 8.95 -21.42 -1.14
CA LYS A 384 10.27 -21.42 -0.50
C LYS A 384 10.20 -21.07 0.99
N TRP A 385 9.08 -20.50 1.45
CA TRP A 385 8.84 -20.25 2.86
C TRP A 385 8.43 -21.59 3.49
N GLN A 386 9.42 -22.35 3.99
CA GLN A 386 9.15 -23.65 4.60
C GLN A 386 8.19 -23.51 5.79
N CYS A 387 7.43 -24.57 6.05
CA CYS A 387 6.46 -24.71 7.16
C CYS A 387 7.08 -24.60 8.58
N GLY A 388 8.36 -24.23 8.71
CA GLY A 388 9.12 -24.19 9.96
C GLY A 388 9.24 -22.81 10.62
N ASP A 389 8.77 -21.73 10.00
CA ASP A 389 8.89 -20.37 10.57
C ASP A 389 7.74 -19.99 11.52
N PHE A 390 6.72 -20.86 11.66
CA PHE A 390 5.59 -20.64 12.56
C PHE A 390 5.26 -21.93 13.31
N HIS A 391 5.81 -22.08 14.52
CA HIS A 391 5.27 -23.03 15.48
C HIS A 391 4.17 -22.34 16.30
N ALA A 392 2.95 -22.86 16.22
CA ALA A 392 1.98 -22.67 17.28
C ALA A 392 2.52 -23.41 18.52
N CYS A 393 3.05 -22.68 19.50
CA CYS A 393 3.31 -23.26 20.81
C CYS A 393 1.98 -23.31 21.57
N ASP A 394 1.43 -24.50 21.72
CA ASP A 394 0.35 -24.75 22.66
C ASP A 394 0.84 -24.41 24.08
N GLY A 395 0.24 -23.38 24.69
CA GLY A 395 0.35 -23.06 26.11
C GLY A 395 1.44 -22.07 26.50
N GLY A 396 1.06 -20.79 26.60
CA GLY A 396 1.69 -19.82 27.51
C GLY A 396 3.03 -19.21 27.06
N TRP A 397 3.08 -17.87 27.05
CA TRP A 397 4.25 -17.09 26.62
C TRP A 397 5.24 -16.89 27.77
N VAL A 398 6.47 -17.36 27.60
CA VAL A 398 7.64 -16.87 28.34
C VAL A 398 8.71 -16.47 27.34
N ALA A 399 9.18 -15.23 27.42
CA ALA A 399 10.26 -14.71 26.57
C ALA A 399 11.55 -15.51 26.81
N ARG A 400 12.21 -15.98 25.75
CA ARG A 400 13.60 -16.43 25.86
C ARG A 400 14.52 -15.22 25.70
N GLU A 401 15.33 -14.96 26.72
CA GLU A 401 16.48 -14.06 26.62
C GLU A 401 17.54 -14.63 25.66
N PRO A 402 18.31 -13.78 24.97
CA PRO A 402 19.33 -14.23 24.02
C PRO A 402 20.57 -14.73 24.77
N VAL A 403 20.92 -16.02 24.58
CA VAL A 403 22.20 -16.56 25.05
C VAL A 403 23.22 -16.48 23.91
N ASN A 404 24.27 -15.69 24.13
CA ASN A 404 25.48 -15.63 23.30
C ASN A 404 26.33 -16.90 23.47
N GLY A 405 26.81 -17.50 22.37
CA GLY A 405 27.93 -18.46 22.40
C GLY A 405 27.94 -19.48 21.24
N PRO A 406 29.08 -19.72 20.56
CA PRO A 406 29.13 -20.54 19.36
C PRO A 406 29.40 -22.01 19.66
N THR A 407 28.71 -22.92 18.96
CA THR A 407 29.26 -24.12 18.28
C THR A 407 28.12 -25.11 17.99
N CYS A 408 27.91 -25.41 16.71
CA CYS A 408 27.15 -26.58 16.29
C CYS A 408 27.99 -27.84 16.51
N MET A 409 27.44 -28.85 17.19
CA MET A 409 27.82 -30.25 17.02
C MET A 409 26.58 -31.12 16.75
N PRO A 410 26.67 -32.16 15.91
CA PRO A 410 25.51 -32.84 15.36
C PRO A 410 24.93 -33.89 16.31
N CYS A 411 23.62 -34.11 16.15
CA CYS A 411 22.79 -35.06 16.89
C CYS A 411 23.41 -36.46 16.96
N ARG A 412 23.55 -37.00 18.18
CA ARG A 412 23.67 -38.44 18.42
C ARG A 412 22.31 -38.99 18.84
N ALA A 413 21.85 -40.01 18.12
CA ALA A 413 20.76 -40.86 18.55
C ALA A 413 21.15 -41.57 19.85
N VAL A 414 20.24 -41.61 20.81
CA VAL A 414 20.36 -42.45 22.01
C VAL A 414 19.26 -43.50 21.92
N GLU A 415 19.66 -44.72 21.60
CA GLU A 415 18.92 -45.94 21.95
C GLU A 415 19.06 -46.17 23.46
N GLY A 416 17.94 -46.50 24.14
CA GLY A 416 17.98 -46.84 25.56
C GLY A 416 16.61 -46.84 26.22
N THR A 417 15.97 -48.01 26.23
CA THR A 417 14.86 -48.44 27.09
C THR A 417 15.06 -48.12 28.57
N VAL A 418 14.04 -47.65 29.32
CA VAL A 418 13.64 -48.15 30.67
C VAL A 418 12.21 -47.69 31.02
N ASP A 419 11.35 -48.69 31.28
CA ASP A 419 10.20 -48.87 32.19
C ASP A 419 9.15 -47.77 32.50
N LEU A 420 7.89 -48.20 32.30
CA LEU A 420 6.64 -47.67 32.85
C LEU A 420 6.54 -47.88 34.37
N PRO A 421 5.68 -47.09 35.06
CA PRO A 421 4.55 -47.75 35.70
C PRO A 421 3.19 -47.10 35.40
N LEU A 422 2.19 -47.99 35.40
CA LEU A 422 0.74 -47.79 35.31
C LEU A 422 0.15 -47.05 36.53
N HIS A 423 -1.10 -46.58 36.34
CA HIS A 423 -2.07 -45.93 37.26
C HIS A 423 -2.19 -44.40 37.05
N ASP A 424 -3.35 -43.78 36.86
CA ASP A 424 -4.76 -44.20 36.87
C ASP A 424 -5.61 -43.17 36.07
N ARG A 425 -6.57 -43.70 35.29
CA ARG A 425 -7.93 -43.21 34.99
C ARG A 425 -8.19 -41.72 34.64
N CYS A 426 -8.54 -41.51 33.37
CA CYS A 426 -9.49 -40.47 32.92
C CYS A 426 -10.89 -40.64 33.55
N PRO A 427 -11.66 -39.55 33.69
CA PRO A 427 -13.11 -39.55 33.49
C PRO A 427 -13.52 -38.79 32.20
N PRO A 428 -14.66 -39.16 31.59
CA PRO A 428 -15.02 -38.74 30.24
C PRO A 428 -15.85 -37.44 30.19
N PHE A 429 -15.80 -36.82 29.02
CA PHE A 429 -16.73 -35.79 28.54
C PHE A 429 -18.21 -36.15 28.75
N SER A 430 -19.04 -35.14 29.01
CA SER A 430 -20.47 -35.18 28.73
C SER A 430 -21.03 -33.78 28.39
N CYS A 431 -21.63 -33.72 27.20
CA CYS A 431 -22.54 -32.73 26.59
C CYS A 431 -22.02 -31.34 26.25
#